data_AF-A0A412YRF6-F1
#
_entry.id   AF-A0A412YRF6-F1
#
_cell.length_a   1.000
_cell.length_b   1.000
_cell.length_c   1.000
_cell.angle_alpha   90.00
_cell.angle_beta   90.00
_cell.angle_gamma   90.00
#
_symmetry.space_group_name_H-M   'P 1'
#
loop_
_entity.id
_entity.type
_entity.pdbx_description
1 polymer ?
#
loop_
_entity_poly.entity_id
_entity_poly.type
_entity_poly.pdbx_seq_one_letter_code
_entity_poly.pdbx_strand_id
1 'polypeptide(L)'
;MIQSEKLKEHARRLRLYNIANRMDSILHHAQEEKPTYPEFLSLVLGTEVEMKERKDYERRLVAARLPRKHDLDEYDYNFYEGIDRRQMKELRELVWLREAYNLILMGPSGTGKTFLAAGLVFDAVKAGYKAYLMTMEDIVNCLRLKDISTPAMMTYNKILRAQLLAIDDIMLFPVKREEATAFFNLINTLHEKTSIIITTNKAPTEWVETLNDEILASALLDRLLYRCEVIKFTGSSYRLENRQTIFKTTTGTRNELMKP
;
A
#
# COMPACT_ATOMS: atom_id res chain seq x y z
N MET A 1 31.89 -18.78 -29.50
CA MET A 1 31.31 -19.64 -28.43
C MET A 1 32.04 -19.48 -27.09
N ILE A 2 33.36 -19.70 -26.99
CA ILE A 2 34.09 -19.71 -25.69
C ILE A 2 34.08 -18.34 -24.96
N GLN A 3 34.15 -17.22 -25.68
CA GLN A 3 34.10 -15.89 -25.06
C GLN A 3 32.71 -15.51 -24.52
N SER A 4 31.62 -15.92 -25.19
CA SER A 4 30.24 -15.70 -24.69
C SER A 4 30.01 -16.47 -23.39
N GLU A 5 30.50 -17.72 -23.29
CA GLU A 5 30.37 -18.51 -22.06
C GLU A 5 31.15 -17.91 -20.88
N LYS A 6 32.37 -17.38 -21.10
CA LYS A 6 33.10 -16.64 -20.06
C LYS A 6 32.33 -15.39 -19.59
N LEU A 7 31.74 -14.64 -20.53
CA LEU A 7 30.92 -13.46 -20.19
C LEU A 7 29.69 -13.85 -19.36
N LYS A 8 29.00 -14.94 -19.73
CA LYS A 8 27.86 -15.47 -18.95
C LYS A 8 28.30 -15.92 -17.55
N GLU A 9 29.45 -16.57 -17.42
CA GLU A 9 30.00 -16.97 -16.12
C GLU A 9 30.30 -15.76 -15.23
N HIS A 10 30.99 -14.75 -15.78
CA HIS A 10 31.25 -13.50 -15.06
C HIS A 10 29.95 -12.80 -14.64
N ALA A 11 28.98 -12.71 -15.54
CA ALA A 11 27.66 -12.13 -15.24
C ALA A 11 26.97 -12.88 -14.09
N ARG A 12 26.97 -14.22 -14.11
CA ARG A 12 26.40 -15.04 -13.00
C ARG A 12 27.12 -14.81 -11.68
N ARG A 13 28.47 -14.76 -11.68
CA ARG A 13 29.27 -14.49 -10.46
C ARG A 13 28.97 -13.12 -9.87
N LEU A 14 28.72 -12.13 -10.71
CA LEU A 14 28.31 -10.77 -10.32
C LEU A 14 26.80 -10.63 -10.03
N ARG A 15 26.02 -11.73 -10.08
CA ARG A 15 24.56 -11.74 -9.92
C ARG A 15 23.83 -10.85 -10.93
N LEU A 16 24.33 -10.81 -12.16
CA LEU A 16 23.72 -10.19 -13.34
C LEU A 16 22.99 -11.27 -14.16
N TYR A 17 22.00 -11.90 -13.54
CA TYR A 17 21.36 -13.09 -14.08
C TYR A 17 20.54 -12.79 -15.35
N ASN A 18 20.02 -11.56 -15.50
CA ASN A 18 19.22 -11.21 -16.67
C ASN A 18 20.10 -11.07 -17.91
N ILE A 19 21.26 -10.41 -17.78
CA ILE A 19 22.31 -10.37 -18.81
C ILE A 19 22.77 -11.79 -19.14
N ALA A 20 23.10 -12.61 -18.15
CA ALA A 20 23.61 -13.96 -18.40
C ALA A 20 22.63 -14.82 -19.21
N ASN A 21 21.32 -14.68 -18.95
CA ASN A 21 20.28 -15.44 -19.64
C ASN A 21 19.93 -14.88 -21.02
N ARG A 22 20.22 -13.61 -21.30
CA ARG A 22 19.90 -12.92 -22.57
C ARG A 22 21.13 -12.57 -23.41
N MET A 23 22.32 -12.96 -22.96
CA MET A 23 23.61 -12.57 -23.54
C MET A 23 23.65 -12.76 -25.06
N ASP A 24 23.20 -13.91 -25.55
CA ASP A 24 23.28 -14.22 -26.98
C ASP A 24 22.34 -13.32 -27.80
N SER A 25 21.17 -12.96 -27.27
CA SER A 25 20.24 -12.01 -27.90
C SER A 25 20.80 -10.58 -27.90
N ILE A 26 21.44 -10.16 -26.80
CA ILE A 26 22.06 -8.83 -26.71
C ILE A 26 23.24 -8.71 -27.68
N LEU A 27 24.09 -9.74 -27.76
CA LEU A 27 25.21 -9.79 -28.69
C LEU A 27 24.74 -9.81 -30.15
N HIS A 28 23.68 -10.54 -30.46
CA HIS A 28 23.12 -10.57 -31.81
C HIS A 28 22.57 -9.20 -32.23
N HIS A 29 21.78 -8.55 -31.37
CA HIS A 29 21.28 -7.21 -31.63
C HIS A 29 22.41 -6.19 -31.83
N ALA A 30 23.49 -6.29 -31.06
CA ALA A 30 24.66 -5.43 -31.23
C ALA A 30 25.44 -5.69 -32.54
N GLN A 31 25.40 -6.92 -33.08
CA GLN A 31 26.01 -7.21 -34.38
C GLN A 31 25.23 -6.57 -35.54
N GLU A 32 23.90 -6.49 -35.41
CA GLU A 32 23.02 -5.88 -36.41
C GLU A 32 23.10 -4.35 -36.38
N GLU A 33 22.90 -3.75 -35.20
CA GLU A 33 22.84 -2.29 -35.01
C GLU A 33 24.22 -1.61 -35.00
N LYS A 34 25.30 -2.37 -34.78
CA LYS A 34 26.69 -1.88 -34.70
C LYS A 34 26.86 -0.62 -33.81
N PRO A 35 26.36 -0.65 -32.55
CA PRO A 35 26.49 0.47 -31.64
C PRO A 35 27.97 0.75 -31.30
N THR A 36 28.26 1.99 -30.92
CA THR A 36 29.55 2.35 -30.33
C THR A 36 29.75 1.61 -28.99
N TYR A 37 31.00 1.50 -28.52
CA TYR A 37 31.27 0.80 -27.25
C TYR A 37 30.50 1.37 -26.04
N PRO A 38 30.38 2.70 -25.86
CA PRO A 38 29.56 3.27 -24.78
C PRO A 38 28.08 2.91 -24.91
N GLU A 39 27.51 2.98 -26.11
CA GLU A 39 26.11 2.62 -26.37
C GLU A 39 25.84 1.14 -26.07
N PHE A 40 26.76 0.26 -26.49
CA PHE A 40 26.66 -1.17 -26.20
C PHE A 40 26.70 -1.45 -24.69
N LEU A 41 27.64 -0.85 -23.97
CA LEU A 41 27.75 -1.03 -22.52
C LEU A 41 26.52 -0.47 -21.79
N SER A 42 26.01 0.68 -22.23
CA SER A 42 24.79 1.28 -21.70
C SER A 42 23.58 0.36 -21.91
N LEU A 43 23.44 -0.24 -23.11
CA LEU A 43 22.37 -1.20 -23.41
C LEU A 43 22.44 -2.44 -22.51
N VAL A 44 23.62 -3.05 -22.39
CA VAL A 44 23.83 -4.25 -21.56
C VAL A 44 23.48 -3.97 -20.10
N LEU A 45 24.06 -2.91 -19.52
CA LEU A 45 23.87 -2.59 -18.10
C LEU A 45 22.45 -2.07 -17.83
N GLY A 46 21.91 -1.22 -18.71
CA GLY A 46 20.56 -0.68 -18.63
C GLY A 46 19.51 -1.79 -18.60
N THR A 47 19.66 -2.81 -19.46
CA THR A 47 18.76 -3.97 -19.48
C THR A 47 18.74 -4.71 -18.13
N GLU A 48 19.88 -4.86 -17.46
CA GLU A 48 19.91 -5.50 -16.14
C GLU A 48 19.26 -4.65 -15.06
N VAL A 49 19.51 -3.33 -15.09
CA VAL A 49 18.92 -2.37 -14.15
C VAL A 49 17.40 -2.40 -14.28
N GLU A 50 16.87 -2.19 -15.49
CA GLU A 50 15.42 -2.20 -15.75
C GLU A 50 14.76 -3.51 -15.31
N MET A 51 15.40 -4.65 -15.58
CA MET A 51 14.85 -5.95 -15.20
C MET A 51 14.87 -6.19 -13.69
N LYS A 52 15.89 -5.70 -12.98
CA LYS A 52 15.94 -5.74 -11.52
C LYS A 52 14.87 -4.84 -10.91
N GLU A 53 14.77 -3.60 -11.40
CA GLU A 53 13.77 -2.63 -10.95
C GLU A 53 12.35 -3.15 -11.16
N ARG A 54 12.06 -3.71 -12.35
CA ARG A 54 10.78 -4.34 -12.67
C ARG A 54 10.46 -5.49 -11.72
N LYS A 55 11.41 -6.39 -11.49
CA LYS A 55 11.21 -7.54 -10.59
C LYS A 55 10.99 -7.09 -9.14
N ASP A 56 11.70 -6.07 -8.69
CA ASP A 56 11.53 -5.54 -7.34
C ASP A 56 10.21 -4.77 -7.20
N TYR A 57 9.78 -4.05 -8.24
CA TYR A 57 8.44 -3.47 -8.32
C TYR A 57 7.34 -4.54 -8.24
N GLU A 58 7.40 -5.58 -9.07
CA GLU A 58 6.44 -6.69 -9.07
C GLU A 58 6.36 -7.36 -7.68
N ARG A 59 7.51 -7.58 -7.04
CA ARG A 59 7.57 -8.13 -5.67
C ARG A 59 6.90 -7.21 -4.65
N ARG A 60 7.16 -5.89 -4.71
CA ARG A 60 6.52 -4.92 -3.81
C ARG A 60 5.02 -4.85 -4.06
N LEU A 61 4.59 -4.87 -5.32
CA LEU A 61 3.18 -4.82 -5.71
C LEU A 61 2.40 -6.02 -5.15
N VAL A 62 2.94 -7.23 -5.31
CA VAL A 62 2.33 -8.44 -4.71
C VAL A 62 2.32 -8.36 -3.19
N ALA A 63 3.40 -7.87 -2.59
CA ALA A 63 3.50 -7.76 -1.14
C ALA A 63 2.57 -6.70 -0.53
N ALA A 64 2.17 -5.68 -1.30
CA ALA A 64 1.32 -4.58 -0.86
C ALA A 64 -0.13 -4.98 -0.54
N ARG A 65 -0.59 -6.15 -1.03
CA ARG A 65 -1.94 -6.71 -0.80
C ARG A 65 -3.08 -5.76 -1.22
N LEU A 66 -2.90 -5.07 -2.35
CA LEU A 66 -3.88 -4.11 -2.86
C LEU A 66 -5.16 -4.79 -3.38
N PRO A 67 -6.35 -4.18 -3.19
CA PRO A 67 -7.59 -4.62 -3.81
C PRO A 67 -7.55 -4.41 -5.32
N ARG A 68 -8.50 -5.01 -6.07
CA ARG A 68 -8.56 -4.86 -7.54
C ARG A 68 -8.68 -3.41 -7.99
N LYS A 69 -9.54 -2.62 -7.32
CA LYS A 69 -9.67 -1.19 -7.55
C LYS A 69 -8.77 -0.44 -6.56
N HIS A 70 -7.66 0.08 -7.07
CA HIS A 70 -6.69 0.86 -6.28
C HIS A 70 -6.06 2.01 -7.07
N ASP A 71 -6.22 2.09 -8.39
CA ASP A 71 -5.56 3.13 -9.17
C ASP A 71 -6.26 4.49 -8.97
N LEU A 72 -5.54 5.49 -8.44
CA LEU A 72 -6.09 6.83 -8.22
C LEU A 72 -6.36 7.58 -9.52
N ASP A 73 -5.85 7.10 -10.66
CA ASP A 73 -6.22 7.62 -11.97
C ASP A 73 -7.72 7.36 -12.28
N GLU A 74 -8.33 6.35 -11.64
CA GLU A 74 -9.76 6.05 -11.71
C GLU A 74 -10.62 6.80 -10.67
N TYR A 75 -10.04 7.74 -9.91
CA TYR A 75 -10.77 8.48 -8.88
C TYR A 75 -11.81 9.43 -9.48
N ASP A 76 -13.08 9.22 -9.14
CA ASP A 76 -14.19 10.06 -9.59
C ASP A 76 -14.44 11.23 -8.62
N TYR A 77 -13.91 12.40 -8.97
CA TYR A 77 -14.08 13.66 -8.22
C TYR A 77 -15.51 14.20 -8.23
N ASN A 78 -16.38 13.73 -9.13
CA ASN A 78 -17.80 14.14 -9.12
C ASN A 78 -18.62 13.30 -8.14
N PHE A 79 -18.14 12.09 -7.82
CA PHE A 79 -18.81 11.18 -6.91
C PHE A 79 -18.30 11.33 -5.48
N TYR A 80 -16.99 11.27 -5.30
CA TYR A 80 -16.40 11.24 -3.96
C TYR A 80 -16.24 12.64 -3.40
N GLU A 81 -16.91 12.90 -2.29
CA GLU A 81 -16.73 14.12 -1.50
C GLU A 81 -15.73 13.83 -0.37
N GLY A 82 -14.48 14.26 -0.53
CA GLY A 82 -13.51 14.16 0.57
C GLY A 82 -12.13 14.71 0.25
N ILE A 83 -11.70 14.64 -1.01
CA ILE A 83 -10.43 15.22 -1.45
C ILE A 83 -10.62 15.95 -2.78
N ASP A 84 -10.12 17.19 -2.87
CA ASP A 84 -10.12 17.92 -4.12
C ASP A 84 -8.92 17.51 -5.02
N ARG A 85 -8.91 17.99 -6.28
CA ARG A 85 -7.84 17.67 -7.24
C ARG A 85 -6.46 18.17 -6.81
N ARG A 86 -6.40 19.30 -6.09
CA ARG A 86 -5.14 19.90 -5.64
C ARG A 86 -4.55 19.06 -4.51
N GLN A 87 -5.37 18.75 -3.50
CA GLN A 87 -5.01 17.89 -2.38
C GLN A 87 -4.61 16.49 -2.86
N MET A 88 -5.36 15.90 -3.81
CA MET A 88 -4.99 14.61 -4.38
C MET A 88 -3.60 14.68 -5.03
N LYS A 89 -3.33 15.72 -5.82
CA LYS A 89 -2.02 15.88 -6.45
C LYS A 89 -0.90 15.98 -5.42
N GLU A 90 -1.07 16.81 -4.38
CA GLU A 90 -0.10 16.92 -3.28
C GLU A 90 0.15 15.58 -2.58
N LEU A 91 -0.90 14.81 -2.27
CA LEU A 91 -0.72 13.50 -1.64
C LEU A 91 0.02 12.51 -2.54
N ARG A 92 -0.23 12.55 -3.86
CA ARG A 92 0.44 11.69 -4.84
C ARG A 92 1.90 12.06 -5.09
N GLU A 93 2.36 13.23 -4.66
CA GLU A 93 3.79 13.60 -4.67
C GLU A 93 4.59 12.94 -3.53
N LEU A 94 3.91 12.30 -2.57
CA LEU A 94 4.50 11.51 -1.47
C LEU A 94 5.54 12.30 -0.64
N VAL A 95 5.44 13.63 -0.60
CA VAL A 95 6.31 14.47 0.24
C VAL A 95 6.01 14.19 1.71
N TRP A 96 4.73 14.12 2.08
CA TRP A 96 4.24 13.76 3.42
C TRP A 96 4.81 12.42 3.92
N LEU A 97 4.98 11.44 3.01
CA LEU A 97 5.54 10.12 3.35
C LEU A 97 7.00 10.24 3.79
N ARG A 98 7.80 11.09 3.13
CA ARG A 98 9.22 11.32 3.46
C ARG A 98 9.41 11.97 4.83
N GLU A 99 8.42 12.75 5.26
CA GLU A 99 8.42 13.46 6.55
C GLU A 99 7.72 12.66 7.68
N ALA A 100 7.33 11.42 7.39
CA ALA A 100 6.62 10.52 8.30
C ALA A 100 5.29 11.11 8.82
N TYR A 101 4.54 11.80 7.96
CA TYR A 101 3.17 12.24 8.27
C TYR A 101 2.18 11.09 8.14
N ASN A 102 1.19 11.08 9.02
CA ASN A 102 0.07 10.15 9.01
C ASN A 102 -1.13 10.76 8.28
N LEU A 103 -2.02 9.89 7.79
CA LEU A 103 -3.32 10.30 7.25
C LEU A 103 -4.42 9.54 7.98
N ILE A 104 -5.44 10.26 8.46
CA ILE A 104 -6.67 9.64 8.94
C ILE A 104 -7.77 9.94 7.94
N LEU A 105 -8.26 8.89 7.28
CA LEU A 105 -9.37 8.95 6.36
C LEU A 105 -10.63 8.55 7.12
N MET A 106 -11.52 9.50 7.39
CA MET A 106 -12.71 9.27 8.20
C MET A 106 -14.01 9.53 7.44
N GLY A 107 -15.05 8.74 7.68
CA GLY A 107 -16.37 8.95 7.08
C GLY A 107 -17.19 7.66 6.86
N PRO A 108 -18.44 7.77 6.37
CA PRO A 108 -19.35 6.64 6.19
C PRO A 108 -18.81 5.52 5.30
N SER A 109 -19.37 4.31 5.39
CA SER A 109 -18.93 3.20 4.54
C SER A 109 -19.23 3.46 3.07
N GLY A 110 -18.30 3.06 2.18
CA GLY A 110 -18.47 3.20 0.74
C GLY A 110 -18.15 4.57 0.13
N THR A 111 -17.66 5.54 0.92
CA THR A 111 -17.30 6.89 0.45
C THR A 111 -15.89 7.02 -0.15
N GLY A 112 -15.16 5.92 -0.35
CA GLY A 112 -13.86 5.95 -1.06
C GLY A 112 -12.60 6.00 -0.17
N LYS A 113 -12.72 5.95 1.16
CA LYS A 113 -11.57 5.93 2.10
C LYS A 113 -10.53 4.84 1.78
N THR A 114 -10.97 3.58 1.71
CA THR A 114 -10.10 2.44 1.39
C THR A 114 -9.51 2.55 -0.02
N PHE A 115 -10.25 3.15 -0.97
CA PHE A 115 -9.77 3.36 -2.33
C PHE A 115 -8.63 4.38 -2.36
N LEU A 116 -8.78 5.51 -1.65
CA LEU A 116 -7.70 6.49 -1.49
C LEU A 116 -6.48 5.85 -0.80
N ALA A 117 -6.68 5.14 0.31
CA ALA A 117 -5.59 4.47 1.03
C ALA A 117 -4.84 3.47 0.14
N ALA A 118 -5.57 2.59 -0.56
CA ALA A 118 -5.00 1.61 -1.47
C ALA A 118 -4.22 2.29 -2.61
N GLY A 119 -4.73 3.39 -3.14
CA GLY A 119 -4.08 4.10 -4.23
C GLY A 119 -2.83 4.88 -3.81
N LEU A 120 -2.80 5.45 -2.61
CA LEU A 120 -1.58 6.04 -2.08
C LEU A 120 -0.51 4.97 -1.79
N VAL A 121 -0.92 3.79 -1.32
CA VAL A 121 -0.01 2.63 -1.20
C VAL A 121 0.50 2.21 -2.58
N PHE A 122 -0.34 2.20 -3.61
CA PHE A 122 0.07 1.89 -4.98
C PHE A 122 1.08 2.88 -5.54
N ASP A 123 0.84 4.18 -5.40
CA ASP A 123 1.76 5.22 -5.85
C ASP A 123 3.10 5.14 -5.08
N ALA A 124 3.06 4.83 -3.78
CA ALA A 124 4.26 4.59 -2.99
C ALA A 124 5.06 3.36 -3.50
N VAL A 125 4.38 2.26 -3.86
CA VAL A 125 5.02 1.09 -4.45
C VAL A 125 5.68 1.41 -5.79
N LYS A 126 4.99 2.17 -6.66
CA LYS A 126 5.53 2.68 -7.93
C LYS A 126 6.79 3.52 -7.72
N ALA A 127 6.79 4.37 -6.71
CA ALA A 127 7.94 5.19 -6.33
C ALA A 127 9.06 4.43 -5.59
N GLY A 128 8.92 3.11 -5.41
CA GLY A 128 9.97 2.25 -4.84
C GLY A 128 9.88 2.02 -3.33
N TYR A 129 8.89 2.60 -2.65
CA TYR A 129 8.71 2.46 -1.21
C TYR A 129 8.17 1.08 -0.82
N LYS A 130 8.56 0.61 0.37
CA LYS A 130 7.91 -0.55 1.01
C LYS A 130 6.61 -0.10 1.65
N ALA A 131 5.51 -0.23 0.90
CA ALA A 131 4.19 0.16 1.33
C ALA A 131 3.24 -1.04 1.36
N TYR A 132 2.36 -1.09 2.37
CA TYR A 132 1.44 -2.20 2.58
C TYR A 132 0.05 -1.70 2.98
N LEU A 133 -0.99 -2.40 2.50
CA LEU A 133 -2.36 -2.28 3.00
C LEU A 133 -2.70 -3.55 3.80
N MET A 134 -3.17 -3.38 5.03
CA MET A 134 -3.58 -4.48 5.90
C MET A 134 -4.86 -4.08 6.63
N THR A 135 -5.73 -5.05 6.91
CA THR A 135 -6.87 -4.82 7.81
C THR A 135 -6.39 -4.78 9.25
N MET A 136 -7.18 -4.16 10.13
CA MET A 136 -6.90 -4.23 11.58
C MET A 136 -6.85 -5.69 12.07
N GLU A 137 -7.74 -6.54 11.57
CA GLU A 137 -7.77 -7.97 11.89
C GLU A 137 -6.47 -8.68 11.49
N ASP A 138 -5.93 -8.41 10.30
CA ASP A 138 -4.65 -8.97 9.84
C ASP A 138 -3.51 -8.59 10.79
N ILE A 139 -3.49 -7.33 11.25
CA ILE A 139 -2.47 -6.82 12.16
C ILE A 139 -2.59 -7.49 13.52
N VAL A 140 -3.78 -7.57 14.11
CA VAL A 140 -4.00 -8.22 15.41
C VAL A 140 -3.61 -9.70 15.34
N ASN A 141 -4.04 -10.41 14.29
CA ASN A 141 -3.66 -11.80 14.07
C ASN A 141 -2.14 -11.97 13.93
N CYS A 142 -1.48 -11.08 13.20
CA CYS A 142 -0.02 -11.05 13.09
C CYS A 142 0.64 -10.85 14.45
N LEU A 143 0.18 -9.88 15.25
CA LEU A 143 0.74 -9.57 16.57
C LEU A 143 0.57 -10.71 17.56
N ARG A 144 -0.59 -11.39 17.53
CA ARG A 144 -0.89 -12.53 18.39
C ARG A 144 0.00 -13.74 18.09
N LEU A 145 0.31 -13.97 16.82
CA LEU A 145 0.99 -15.19 16.37
C LEU A 145 2.50 -15.00 16.14
N LYS A 146 3.04 -13.78 16.19
CA LYS A 146 4.44 -13.49 15.80
C LYS A 146 5.48 -14.32 16.56
N ASP A 147 5.24 -14.65 17.82
CA ASP A 147 6.21 -15.36 18.66
C ASP A 147 6.15 -16.89 18.50
N ILE A 148 5.12 -17.41 17.81
CA ILE A 148 4.89 -18.86 17.64
C ILE A 148 4.76 -19.30 16.18
N SER A 149 4.65 -18.36 15.22
CA SER A 149 4.43 -18.63 13.80
C SER A 149 5.46 -17.89 12.95
N THR A 150 6.32 -18.65 12.25
CA THR A 150 7.32 -18.08 11.34
C THR A 150 6.71 -17.16 10.27
N PRO A 151 5.59 -17.51 9.59
CA PRO A 151 4.91 -16.59 8.68
C PRO A 151 4.44 -15.28 9.34
N ALA A 152 3.94 -15.34 10.57
CA ALA A 152 3.52 -14.15 11.31
C ALA A 152 4.73 -13.28 11.68
N MET A 153 5.83 -13.88 12.14
CA MET A 153 7.08 -13.16 12.43
C MET A 153 7.66 -12.48 11.18
N MET A 154 7.61 -13.14 10.03
CA MET A 154 8.01 -12.53 8.75
C MET A 154 7.13 -11.34 8.38
N THR A 155 5.83 -11.43 8.62
CA THR A 155 4.89 -10.33 8.38
C THR A 155 5.14 -9.17 9.34
N TYR A 156 5.33 -9.44 10.63
CA TYR A 156 5.71 -8.45 11.63
C TYR A 156 6.99 -7.71 11.25
N ASN A 157 8.05 -8.43 10.84
CA ASN A 157 9.30 -7.83 10.36
C ASN A 157 9.13 -7.01 9.07
N LYS A 158 8.16 -7.35 8.21
CA LYS A 158 7.83 -6.50 7.04
C LYS A 158 7.19 -5.20 7.48
N ILE A 159 6.22 -5.25 8.41
CA ILE A 159 5.56 -4.07 8.97
C ILE A 159 6.61 -3.14 9.60
N LEU A 160 7.53 -3.67 10.42
CA LEU A 160 8.59 -2.86 11.05
C LEU A 160 9.57 -2.19 10.06
N ARG A 161 9.64 -2.68 8.82
CA ARG A 161 10.50 -2.13 7.74
C ARG A 161 9.68 -1.33 6.71
N ALA A 162 8.39 -1.16 6.94
CA ALA A 162 7.52 -0.41 6.06
C ALA A 162 7.85 1.08 6.14
N GLN A 163 7.73 1.75 5.01
CA GLN A 163 7.79 3.22 4.94
C GLN A 163 6.38 3.81 4.92
N LEU A 164 5.40 3.02 4.48
CA LEU A 164 3.97 3.33 4.54
C LEU A 164 3.18 2.10 4.96
N LEU A 165 2.32 2.24 5.97
CA LEU A 165 1.37 1.22 6.39
C LEU A 165 -0.04 1.80 6.37
N ALA A 166 -0.89 1.32 5.48
CA ALA A 166 -2.31 1.60 5.51
C ALA A 166 -3.05 0.53 6.31
N ILE A 167 -3.77 0.96 7.34
CA ILE A 167 -4.59 0.15 8.21
C ILE A 167 -6.05 0.41 7.85
N ASP A 168 -6.67 -0.56 7.19
CA ASP A 168 -8.06 -0.46 6.77
C ASP A 168 -9.01 -0.92 7.89
N ASP A 169 -10.05 -0.13 8.09
CA ASP A 169 -11.18 -0.38 8.98
C ASP A 169 -10.78 -0.66 10.44
N ILE A 170 -10.20 0.35 11.09
CA ILE A 170 -9.75 0.25 12.48
C ILE A 170 -10.87 0.04 13.49
N MET A 171 -12.14 0.16 13.06
CA MET A 171 -13.31 -0.05 13.91
C MET A 171 -13.51 -1.50 14.37
N LEU A 172 -12.74 -2.44 13.82
CA LEU A 172 -12.55 -3.78 14.38
C LEU A 172 -11.52 -3.81 15.52
N PHE A 173 -11.32 -2.70 16.23
CA PHE A 173 -10.34 -2.58 17.29
C PHE A 173 -10.57 -3.67 18.37
N PRO A 174 -9.52 -4.40 18.79
CA PRO A 174 -9.69 -5.51 19.71
C PRO A 174 -10.15 -5.02 21.09
N VAL A 175 -11.20 -5.65 21.62
CA VAL A 175 -11.72 -5.39 22.98
C VAL A 175 -10.77 -5.97 24.05
N LYS A 176 -9.90 -6.92 23.68
CA LYS A 176 -8.95 -7.51 24.62
C LYS A 176 -7.78 -6.56 24.87
N ARG A 177 -7.55 -6.24 26.15
CA ARG A 177 -6.49 -5.34 26.60
C ARG A 177 -5.09 -5.71 26.10
N GLU A 178 -4.79 -7.01 26.04
CA GLU A 178 -3.50 -7.52 25.55
C GLU A 178 -3.26 -7.17 24.08
N GLU A 179 -4.28 -7.34 23.24
CA GLU A 179 -4.22 -7.04 21.80
C GLU A 179 -4.14 -5.53 21.56
N ALA A 180 -4.88 -4.73 22.33
CA ALA A 180 -4.77 -3.28 22.33
C ALA A 180 -3.37 -2.80 22.71
N THR A 181 -2.78 -3.40 23.75
CA THR A 181 -1.41 -3.09 24.22
C THR A 181 -0.37 -3.48 23.16
N ALA A 182 -0.53 -4.64 22.52
CA ALA A 182 0.35 -5.07 21.45
C ALA A 182 0.28 -4.13 20.23
N PHE A 183 -0.92 -3.67 19.88
CA PHE A 183 -1.12 -2.68 18.81
C PHE A 183 -0.48 -1.33 19.17
N PHE A 184 -0.69 -0.84 20.40
CA PHE A 184 -0.01 0.36 20.88
C PHE A 184 1.51 0.25 20.77
N ASN A 185 2.09 -0.88 21.20
CA ASN A 185 3.53 -1.10 21.10
C ASN A 185 4.04 -1.10 19.66
N LEU A 186 3.25 -1.64 18.72
CA LEU A 186 3.54 -1.56 17.30
C LEU A 186 3.56 -0.10 16.84
N ILE A 187 2.49 0.66 17.11
CA ILE A 187 2.38 2.07 16.69
C ILE A 187 3.50 2.92 17.31
N ASN A 188 3.82 2.69 18.59
CA ASN A 188 4.95 3.34 19.26
C ASN A 188 6.30 3.02 18.59
N THR A 189 6.47 1.81 18.07
CA THR A 189 7.69 1.41 17.35
C THR A 189 7.81 2.11 15.99
N LEU A 190 6.68 2.29 15.31
CA LEU A 190 6.55 2.91 13.99
C LEU A 190 6.55 4.45 14.02
N HIS A 191 6.24 5.05 15.17
CA HIS A 191 6.14 6.49 15.36
C HIS A 191 7.36 7.25 14.80
N GLU A 192 7.10 8.28 13.99
CA GLU A 192 8.10 9.12 13.30
C GLU A 192 9.07 8.39 12.36
N LYS A 193 8.84 7.10 12.08
CA LYS A 193 9.66 6.28 11.16
C LYS A 193 8.89 5.76 9.96
N THR A 194 7.60 5.54 10.14
CA THR A 194 6.70 4.97 9.14
C THR A 194 5.46 5.85 9.08
N SER A 195 5.08 6.25 7.87
CA SER A 195 3.81 6.95 7.65
C SER A 195 2.66 5.96 7.78
N ILE A 196 1.61 6.33 8.51
CA ILE A 196 0.45 5.47 8.75
C ILE A 196 -0.79 6.11 8.13
N ILE A 197 -1.49 5.35 7.28
CA ILE A 197 -2.85 5.71 6.85
C ILE A 197 -3.82 4.90 7.69
N ILE A 198 -4.84 5.52 8.27
CA ILE A 198 -5.93 4.80 8.93
C ILE A 198 -7.24 5.13 8.24
N THR A 199 -8.03 4.11 7.91
CA THR A 199 -9.42 4.30 7.50
C THR A 199 -10.36 3.99 8.67
N THR A 200 -11.34 4.86 8.89
CA THR A 200 -12.30 4.73 9.98
C THR A 200 -13.65 5.34 9.60
N ASN A 201 -14.73 4.87 10.21
CA ASN A 201 -16.06 5.51 10.17
C ASN A 201 -16.41 6.29 11.44
N LYS A 202 -15.51 6.35 12.43
CA LYS A 202 -15.65 7.21 13.62
C LYS A 202 -14.56 8.27 13.66
N ALA A 203 -14.84 9.40 14.30
CA ALA A 203 -13.83 10.39 14.61
C ALA A 203 -12.79 9.81 15.58
N PRO A 204 -11.52 10.27 15.55
CA PRO A 204 -10.47 9.81 16.47
C PRO A 204 -10.87 9.93 17.96
N THR A 205 -11.65 10.96 18.32
CA THR A 205 -12.14 11.16 19.70
C THR A 205 -13.02 10.02 20.21
N GLU A 206 -13.75 9.34 19.32
CA GLU A 206 -14.64 8.23 19.67
C GLU A 206 -13.89 6.89 19.85
N TRP A 207 -12.58 6.86 19.58
CA TRP A 207 -11.78 5.65 19.74
C TRP A 207 -11.52 5.33 21.21
N VAL A 208 -11.52 6.36 22.07
CA VAL A 208 -11.35 6.22 23.52
C VAL A 208 -12.44 5.33 24.11
N GLU A 209 -13.70 5.55 23.72
CA GLU A 209 -14.84 4.74 24.16
C GLU A 209 -14.74 3.29 23.69
N THR A 210 -14.18 3.07 22.50
CA THR A 210 -14.09 1.73 21.88
C THR A 210 -13.00 0.88 22.56
N LEU A 211 -11.97 1.52 23.10
CA LEU A 211 -10.81 0.89 23.70
C LEU A 211 -10.99 0.47 25.16
N ASN A 212 -11.96 1.05 25.86
CA ASN A 212 -12.25 0.82 27.29
C ASN A 212 -11.00 0.92 28.21
N ASP A 213 -9.97 1.64 27.77
CA ASP A 213 -8.74 1.97 28.48
C ASP A 213 -8.31 3.37 27.99
N GLU A 214 -8.78 4.40 28.70
CA GLU A 214 -8.62 5.80 28.28
C GLU A 214 -7.15 6.22 28.16
N ILE A 215 -6.30 5.70 29.04
CA ILE A 215 -4.88 6.01 29.07
C ILE A 215 -4.20 5.48 27.81
N LEU A 216 -4.46 4.21 27.48
CA LEU A 216 -3.91 3.58 26.28
C LEU A 216 -4.42 4.27 25.00
N ALA A 217 -5.72 4.58 24.95
CA ALA A 217 -6.33 5.24 23.81
C ALA A 217 -5.77 6.66 23.59
N SER A 218 -5.66 7.44 24.65
CA SER A 218 -5.05 8.78 24.60
C SER A 218 -3.62 8.72 24.11
N ALA A 219 -2.81 7.80 24.66
CA ALA A 219 -1.41 7.63 24.25
C ALA A 219 -1.24 7.15 22.80
N LEU A 220 -2.19 6.35 22.30
CA LEU A 220 -2.23 5.91 20.91
C LEU A 220 -2.59 7.07 19.97
N LEU A 221 -3.64 7.82 20.30
CA LEU A 221 -4.08 8.97 19.52
C LEU A 221 -3.03 10.06 19.46
N ASP A 222 -2.35 10.35 20.57
CA ASP A 222 -1.26 11.32 20.65
C ASP A 222 -0.18 11.04 19.59
N ARG A 223 0.29 9.79 19.49
CA ARG A 223 1.27 9.35 18.48
C ARG A 223 0.75 9.42 17.05
N LEU A 224 -0.50 9.04 16.83
CA LEU A 224 -1.08 9.03 15.49
C LEU A 224 -1.36 10.44 14.99
N LEU A 225 -1.79 11.34 15.86
CA LEU A 225 -2.24 12.69 15.55
C LEU A 225 -1.13 13.75 15.59
N TYR A 226 0.04 13.46 16.17
CA TYR A 226 1.14 14.42 16.29
C TYR A 226 1.56 15.04 14.94
N ARG A 227 1.76 14.20 13.92
CA ARG A 227 1.97 14.61 12.53
C ARG A 227 0.93 13.95 11.64
N CYS A 228 -0.25 14.54 11.54
CA CYS A 228 -1.36 13.92 10.84
C CYS A 228 -2.19 14.93 10.07
N GLU A 229 -2.64 14.54 8.88
CA GLU A 229 -3.75 15.20 8.19
C GLU A 229 -5.02 14.36 8.34
N VAL A 230 -6.14 14.99 8.66
CA VAL A 230 -7.43 14.30 8.81
C VAL A 230 -8.34 14.65 7.64
N ILE A 231 -8.60 13.67 6.78
CA ILE A 231 -9.41 13.83 5.58
C ILE A 231 -10.79 13.24 5.84
N LYS A 232 -11.80 14.12 5.80
CA LYS A 232 -13.19 13.76 6.04
C LYS A 232 -13.90 13.47 4.72
N PHE A 233 -14.41 12.26 4.59
CA PHE A 233 -15.25 11.85 3.48
C PHE A 233 -16.73 11.95 3.86
N THR A 234 -17.53 12.49 2.96
CA THR A 234 -18.99 12.60 3.05
C THR A 234 -19.67 11.94 1.85
N GLY A 235 -20.99 12.02 1.77
CA GLY A 235 -21.76 11.50 0.64
C GLY A 235 -22.26 10.06 0.82
N SER A 236 -22.84 9.55 -0.26
CA SER A 236 -23.45 8.23 -0.36
C SER A 236 -22.43 7.13 -0.66
N SER A 237 -22.84 5.88 -0.48
CA SER A 237 -21.97 4.73 -0.74
C SER A 237 -21.87 4.44 -2.24
N TYR A 238 -20.66 4.57 -2.79
CA TYR A 238 -20.35 4.21 -4.18
C TYR A 238 -20.75 2.78 -4.51
N ARG A 239 -20.56 1.87 -3.56
CA ARG A 239 -20.87 0.44 -3.73
C ARG A 239 -22.37 0.20 -3.86
N LEU A 240 -23.20 0.97 -3.16
CA LEU A 240 -24.65 0.82 -3.20
C LEU A 240 -25.24 1.44 -4.47
N GLU A 241 -24.70 2.57 -4.93
CA GLU A 241 -25.13 3.20 -6.18
C GLU A 241 -24.72 2.39 -7.41
N ASN A 242 -23.53 1.81 -7.40
CA ASN A 242 -23.00 0.97 -8.47
C ASN A 242 -23.26 -0.52 -8.22
N ARG A 243 -24.29 -0.86 -7.43
CA ARG A 243 -24.61 -2.25 -7.13
C ARG A 243 -24.92 -3.01 -8.43
N GLN A 244 -24.27 -4.14 -8.62
CA GLN A 244 -24.54 -5.03 -9.75
C GLN A 244 -25.42 -6.18 -9.28
N THR A 245 -26.45 -6.51 -10.06
CA THR A 245 -27.33 -7.65 -9.80
C THR A 245 -27.03 -8.75 -10.80
N ILE A 246 -26.90 -9.99 -10.31
CA ILE A 246 -26.67 -11.17 -11.16
C ILE A 246 -27.90 -11.45 -12.03
N PHE A 247 -29.09 -11.19 -11.47
CA PHE A 247 -30.35 -11.29 -12.20
C PHE A 247 -30.71 -9.92 -12.80
N LYS A 248 -30.96 -9.88 -14.11
CA LYS A 248 -31.61 -8.72 -14.73
C LYS A 248 -33.03 -8.66 -14.19
N THR A 249 -33.33 -7.65 -13.38
CA THR A 249 -34.71 -7.38 -13.00
C THR A 249 -35.43 -6.95 -14.26
N THR A 250 -36.35 -7.77 -14.76
CA THR A 250 -37.34 -7.34 -15.76
C THR A 250 -38.10 -6.18 -15.14
N THR A 251 -37.79 -4.97 -15.59
CA THR A 251 -38.52 -3.70 -15.41
C THR A 251 -39.47 -3.59 -14.22
N GLY A 252 -39.13 -2.69 -13.28
CA GLY A 252 -40.15 -1.89 -12.59
C GLY A 252 -40.33 -2.09 -11.08
N THR A 253 -39.27 -1.96 -10.28
CA THR A 253 -39.38 -1.47 -8.89
C THR A 253 -37.99 -1.05 -8.39
N ARG A 254 -37.57 0.16 -8.75
CA ARG A 254 -36.52 0.86 -8.00
C ARG A 254 -37.19 1.50 -6.78
N ASN A 255 -36.69 1.18 -5.58
CA ASN A 255 -36.93 1.84 -4.27
C ASN A 255 -37.81 1.13 -3.24
N GLU A 256 -37.45 -0.09 -2.81
CA GLU A 256 -37.97 -0.62 -1.53
C GLU A 256 -36.89 -1.06 -0.52
N LEU A 257 -35.62 -1.18 -0.92
CA LEU A 257 -34.56 -1.62 0.00
C LEU A 257 -33.85 -0.47 0.74
N MET A 258 -34.36 0.77 0.65
CA MET A 258 -33.77 1.95 1.31
C MET A 258 -34.86 2.91 1.79
N LYS A 259 -35.59 2.52 2.84
CA LYS A 259 -36.11 3.49 3.80
C LYS A 259 -35.52 3.14 5.18
N PRO A 260 -35.17 4.16 5.98
CA PRO A 260 -34.61 3.98 7.32
C PRO A 260 -35.56 3.20 8.24
#